data_AF-A0A839R263-F1
#
_entry.id   AF-A0A839R263-F1
#
_cell.length_a   1.000
_cell.length_b   1.000
_cell.length_c   1.000
_cell.angle_alpha   90.00
_cell.angle_beta   90.00
_cell.angle_gamma   90.00
#
_symmetry.space_group_name_H-M   'P 1'
#
loop_
_entity.id
_entity.type
_entity.pdbx_description
1 polymer ?
#
loop_
_entity_poly.entity_id
_entity_poly.type
_entity_poly.pdbx_seq_one_letter_code
_entity_poly.pdbx_strand_id
1 'polypeptide(L)'
;MTTDQILARLAACGITPVDPTSFAPEDDDPFFILTDVDDDGVGSLRYVLAYDAEMIDDKTAYTDWIHEWARATDRSDAIGDVQSHVDFDGGASFVQWSLNGTRTRVDFEQEGDWIHPDAADAIIDQLGSVEGRTRLFIDNGQGGVYAWVLPGTVDQFTELFPEAERA
;
A
#
# COMPACT_ATOMS: atom_id res chain seq x y z
N MET A 1 -4.29 21.58 -11.23
CA MET A 1 -3.07 21.18 -11.97
C MET A 1 -3.54 20.10 -12.93
N THR A 2 -3.09 20.01 -14.17
CA THR A 2 -3.60 18.94 -15.06
C THR A 2 -3.08 17.57 -14.61
N THR A 3 -3.75 16.48 -14.98
CA THR A 3 -3.30 15.09 -14.75
C THR A 3 -1.83 14.91 -15.15
N ASP A 4 -1.47 15.32 -16.36
CA ASP A 4 -0.09 15.24 -16.87
C ASP A 4 0.93 15.99 -15.99
N GLN A 5 0.54 17.16 -15.46
CA GLN A 5 1.41 17.95 -14.59
C GLN A 5 1.60 17.27 -13.23
N ILE A 6 0.56 16.64 -12.68
CA ILE A 6 0.61 15.88 -11.44
C ILE A 6 1.48 14.63 -11.64
N LEU A 7 1.22 13.84 -12.69
CA LEU A 7 2.01 12.66 -13.04
C LEU A 7 3.49 13.01 -13.28
N ALA A 8 3.78 14.13 -13.94
CA ALA A 8 5.16 14.58 -14.13
C ALA A 8 5.86 14.91 -12.80
N ARG A 9 5.14 15.49 -11.82
CA ARG A 9 5.68 15.77 -10.49
C ARG A 9 5.87 14.50 -9.66
N LEU A 10 4.93 13.56 -9.72
CA LEU A 10 5.07 12.23 -9.10
C LEU A 10 6.27 11.47 -9.69
N ALA A 11 6.44 11.53 -11.02
CA ALA A 11 7.58 10.91 -11.71
C ALA A 11 8.92 11.52 -11.27
N ALA A 12 8.98 12.84 -11.05
CA ALA A 12 10.16 13.48 -10.47
C ALA A 12 10.48 12.98 -9.05
N CYS A 13 9.48 12.52 -8.31
CA CYS A 13 9.63 11.88 -7.00
C CYS A 13 9.94 10.38 -7.08
N GLY A 14 10.03 9.81 -8.29
CA GLY A 14 10.28 8.40 -8.53
C GLY A 14 9.04 7.50 -8.47
N ILE A 15 7.84 8.08 -8.51
CA ILE A 15 6.54 7.39 -8.58
C ILE A 15 6.05 7.46 -10.03
N THR A 16 5.85 6.32 -10.67
CA THR A 16 5.47 6.27 -12.09
C THR A 16 4.24 5.41 -12.32
N PRO A 17 3.40 5.75 -13.31
CA PRO A 17 2.35 4.86 -13.80
C PRO A 17 2.86 3.45 -14.12
N VAL A 18 2.05 2.45 -13.80
CA VAL A 18 2.17 1.09 -14.33
C VAL A 18 1.72 1.10 -15.79
N ASP A 19 0.57 1.74 -16.07
CA ASP A 19 0.09 2.08 -17.41
C ASP A 19 -0.20 3.59 -17.49
N PRO A 20 0.52 4.38 -18.30
CA PRO A 20 0.28 5.82 -18.41
C PRO A 20 -1.05 6.18 -19.08
N THR A 21 -1.77 5.21 -19.66
CA THR A 21 -3.05 5.45 -20.35
C THR A 21 -4.28 5.22 -19.47
N SER A 22 -4.10 4.77 -18.22
CA SER A 22 -5.21 4.51 -17.29
C SER A 22 -5.82 5.77 -16.68
N PHE A 23 -5.12 6.90 -16.73
CA PHE A 23 -5.55 8.14 -16.05
C PHE A 23 -6.45 9.00 -16.94
N ALA A 24 -7.59 9.44 -16.39
CA ALA A 24 -8.48 10.37 -17.07
C ALA A 24 -7.86 11.77 -17.14
N PRO A 25 -7.80 12.42 -18.32
CA PRO A 25 -7.20 13.76 -18.46
C PRO A 25 -7.87 14.87 -17.65
N GLU A 26 -9.12 14.64 -17.23
CA GLU A 26 -9.93 15.55 -16.43
C GLU A 26 -9.64 15.47 -14.92
N ASP A 27 -8.92 14.46 -14.44
CA ASP A 27 -8.58 14.35 -13.02
C ASP A 27 -7.52 15.40 -12.65
N ASP A 28 -7.93 16.42 -11.89
CA ASP A 28 -7.07 17.52 -11.47
C ASP A 28 -6.76 17.53 -9.96
N ASP A 29 -7.26 16.53 -9.24
CA ASP A 29 -6.98 16.28 -7.82
C ASP A 29 -5.78 15.31 -7.67
N PRO A 30 -4.67 15.75 -7.05
CA PRO A 30 -3.53 14.89 -6.79
C PRO A 30 -3.85 13.63 -6.00
N PHE A 31 -4.81 13.70 -5.06
CA PHE A 31 -5.14 12.57 -4.20
C PHE A 31 -5.80 11.45 -5.00
N PHE A 32 -6.77 11.77 -5.87
CA PHE A 32 -7.41 10.76 -6.73
C PHE A 32 -6.43 10.10 -7.69
N ILE A 33 -5.47 10.85 -8.24
CA ILE A 33 -4.41 10.26 -9.07
C ILE A 33 -3.48 9.37 -8.25
N LEU A 34 -3.16 9.77 -7.01
CA LEU A 34 -2.27 8.99 -6.14
C LEU A 34 -2.90 7.64 -5.74
N THR A 35 -4.21 7.64 -5.50
CA THR A 35 -4.98 6.46 -5.07
C THR A 35 -5.67 5.73 -6.23
N ASP A 36 -5.33 6.07 -7.47
CA ASP A 36 -5.92 5.42 -8.65
C ASP A 36 -5.63 3.92 -8.65
N VAL A 37 -6.63 3.12 -9.01
CA VAL A 37 -6.56 1.66 -9.13
C VAL A 37 -7.11 1.24 -10.48
N ASP A 38 -6.61 0.14 -11.03
CA ASP A 38 -7.15 -0.45 -12.25
C ASP A 38 -8.49 -1.19 -12.01
N ASP A 39 -9.02 -1.79 -13.08
CA ASP A 39 -10.29 -2.55 -13.03
C ASP A 39 -10.26 -3.76 -12.08
N ASP A 40 -9.06 -4.24 -11.73
CA ASP A 40 -8.85 -5.34 -10.78
C ASP A 40 -8.60 -4.83 -9.35
N GLY A 41 -8.71 -3.52 -9.10
CA GLY A 41 -8.46 -2.88 -7.80
C GLY A 41 -6.97 -2.71 -7.50
N VAL A 42 -6.09 -2.91 -8.48
CA VAL A 42 -4.65 -2.85 -8.29
C VAL A 42 -4.16 -1.43 -8.57
N GLY A 43 -3.49 -0.81 -7.59
CA GLY A 43 -3.04 0.59 -7.71
C GLY A 43 -2.23 0.90 -8.98
N SER A 44 -2.59 1.96 -9.71
CA SER A 44 -2.04 2.31 -11.02
C SER A 44 -0.64 2.92 -10.98
N LEU A 45 -0.12 3.23 -9.79
CA LEU A 45 1.22 3.79 -9.59
C LEU A 45 2.17 2.79 -8.93
N ARG A 46 3.44 2.79 -9.37
CA ARG A 46 4.51 2.07 -8.68
C ARG A 46 4.91 2.83 -7.41
N TYR A 47 5.29 2.08 -6.37
CA TYR A 47 5.75 2.65 -5.10
C TYR A 47 4.69 3.48 -4.38
N VAL A 48 3.44 3.06 -4.54
CA VAL A 48 2.28 3.59 -3.83
C VAL A 48 1.40 2.41 -3.40
N LEU A 49 0.87 2.48 -2.19
CA LEU A 49 -0.13 1.56 -1.67
C LEU A 49 -1.19 2.39 -0.95
N ALA A 50 -2.38 2.46 -1.53
CA ALA A 50 -3.57 3.00 -0.87
C ALA A 50 -4.37 1.82 -0.31
N TYR A 51 -4.86 1.94 0.93
CA TYR A 51 -5.69 0.90 1.54
C TYR A 51 -6.79 1.53 2.41
N ASP A 52 -7.87 0.79 2.55
CA ASP A 52 -8.91 1.01 3.56
C ASP A 52 -8.59 0.11 4.76
N ALA A 53 -8.63 0.63 5.99
CA ALA A 53 -8.42 -0.22 7.16
C ALA A 53 -9.63 -1.11 7.45
N GLU A 54 -10.83 -0.78 6.97
CA GLU A 54 -12.07 -1.58 7.05
C GLU A 54 -12.14 -2.59 5.88
N MET A 55 -11.04 -3.30 5.59
CA MET A 55 -10.90 -4.17 4.41
C MET A 55 -11.03 -5.68 4.68
N ILE A 56 -11.25 -6.10 5.92
CA ILE A 56 -11.38 -7.53 6.28
C ILE A 56 -12.83 -7.98 6.02
N ASP A 57 -13.19 -8.14 4.75
CA ASP A 57 -14.51 -8.58 4.30
C ASP A 57 -14.60 -10.09 4.04
N ASP A 58 -13.47 -10.72 3.73
CA ASP A 58 -13.38 -12.13 3.46
C ASP A 58 -12.08 -12.80 3.96
N LYS A 59 -11.85 -14.05 3.50
CA LYS A 59 -10.73 -14.88 3.94
C LYS A 59 -9.42 -14.55 3.24
N THR A 60 -9.45 -13.84 2.12
CA THR A 60 -8.28 -13.47 1.31
C THR A 60 -7.82 -12.03 1.55
N ALA A 61 -8.60 -11.18 2.24
CA ALA A 61 -8.21 -9.80 2.56
C ALA A 61 -6.74 -9.63 3.02
N TYR A 62 -6.28 -10.43 3.98
CA TYR A 62 -4.87 -10.40 4.42
C TYR A 62 -3.88 -10.90 3.38
N THR A 63 -4.22 -11.94 2.59
CA THR A 63 -3.34 -12.40 1.51
C THR A 63 -3.22 -11.36 0.41
N ASP A 64 -4.32 -10.70 0.08
CA ASP A 64 -4.39 -9.71 -0.98
C ASP A 64 -3.59 -8.46 -0.59
N TRP A 65 -3.76 -8.00 0.66
CA TRP A 65 -2.96 -6.89 1.20
C TRP A 65 -1.45 -7.18 1.21
N ILE A 66 -1.04 -8.41 1.56
CA ILE A 66 0.38 -8.82 1.48
C ILE A 66 0.90 -8.74 0.04
N HIS A 67 0.10 -9.16 -0.94
CA HIS A 67 0.45 -9.06 -2.35
C HIS A 67 0.53 -7.61 -2.84
N GLU A 68 -0.34 -6.73 -2.36
CA GLU A 68 -0.26 -5.28 -2.62
C GLU A 68 1.02 -4.67 -2.06
N TRP A 69 1.38 -4.98 -0.81
CA TRP A 69 2.65 -4.55 -0.21
C TRP A 69 3.85 -5.05 -1.01
N ALA A 70 3.85 -6.34 -1.38
CA ALA A 70 4.93 -6.93 -2.17
C ALA A 70 5.06 -6.24 -3.54
N ARG A 71 3.94 -5.89 -4.18
CA ARG A 71 3.92 -5.16 -5.46
C ARG A 71 4.43 -3.73 -5.30
N ALA A 72 3.92 -2.99 -4.32
CA ALA A 72 4.31 -1.60 -4.06
C ALA A 72 5.80 -1.48 -3.70
N THR A 73 6.39 -2.52 -3.12
CA THR A 73 7.78 -2.55 -2.68
C THR A 73 8.74 -3.29 -3.61
N ASP A 74 8.27 -3.73 -4.79
CA ASP A 74 9.06 -4.48 -5.79
C ASP A 74 9.63 -5.81 -5.25
N ARG A 75 8.83 -6.52 -4.46
CA ARG A 75 9.16 -7.77 -3.77
C ARG A 75 8.24 -8.94 -4.13
N SER A 76 7.42 -8.81 -5.18
CA SER A 76 6.49 -9.87 -5.62
C SER A 76 7.18 -11.21 -5.90
N ASP A 77 8.43 -11.21 -6.37
CA ASP A 77 9.18 -12.46 -6.62
C ASP A 77 9.80 -13.07 -5.35
N ALA A 78 9.86 -12.30 -4.26
CA ALA A 78 10.45 -12.71 -2.98
C ALA A 78 9.40 -13.17 -1.95
N ILE A 79 8.12 -12.85 -2.18
CA ILE A 79 7.00 -13.28 -1.33
C ILE A 79 6.52 -14.68 -1.75
N GLY A 80 6.23 -15.54 -0.79
CA GLY A 80 5.69 -16.88 -1.03
C GLY A 80 4.93 -17.42 0.18
N ASP A 81 4.30 -18.59 0.05
CA ASP A 81 3.56 -19.26 1.14
C ASP A 81 2.53 -18.37 1.87
N VAL A 82 1.93 -17.42 1.14
CA VAL A 82 0.94 -16.47 1.69
C VAL A 82 -0.36 -17.21 1.97
N GLN A 83 -0.81 -17.19 3.22
CA GLN A 83 -2.06 -17.80 3.65
C GLN A 83 -2.66 -17.02 4.82
N SER A 84 -3.98 -16.91 4.84
CA SER A 84 -4.74 -16.36 5.96
C SER A 84 -5.93 -17.25 6.33
N HIS A 85 -6.36 -17.07 7.58
CA HIS A 85 -7.62 -17.58 8.09
C HIS A 85 -8.20 -16.53 9.01
N VAL A 86 -9.44 -16.14 8.75
CA VAL A 86 -10.18 -15.18 9.56
C VAL A 86 -11.41 -15.89 10.13
N ASP A 87 -11.59 -15.75 11.44
CA ASP A 87 -12.73 -16.25 12.20
C ASP A 87 -13.32 -15.09 13.02
N PHE A 88 -14.48 -14.58 12.58
CA PHE A 88 -15.19 -13.48 13.24
C PHE A 88 -16.02 -13.93 14.45
N ASP A 89 -16.18 -15.24 14.67
CA ASP A 89 -16.97 -15.78 15.79
C ASP A 89 -16.13 -15.90 17.09
N GLY A 90 -15.00 -15.18 17.18
CA GLY A 90 -14.07 -15.21 18.31
C GLY A 90 -13.14 -16.43 18.30
N GLY A 91 -12.99 -17.08 17.14
CA GLY A 91 -12.01 -18.13 16.94
C GLY A 91 -10.61 -17.60 16.60
N ALA A 92 -9.64 -18.50 16.57
CA ALA A 92 -8.25 -18.14 16.28
C ALA A 92 -8.08 -17.79 14.80
N SER A 93 -7.73 -16.53 14.52
CA SER A 93 -7.35 -16.05 13.20
C SER A 93 -5.83 -16.09 13.03
N PHE A 94 -5.36 -16.17 11.78
CA PHE A 94 -3.94 -16.03 11.49
C PHE A 94 -3.68 -15.46 10.10
N VAL A 95 -2.50 -14.87 9.95
CA VAL A 95 -1.87 -14.60 8.66
C VAL A 95 -0.46 -15.15 8.66
N GLN A 96 -0.01 -15.67 7.53
CA GLN A 96 1.36 -16.11 7.34
C GLN A 96 1.85 -15.85 5.92
N TRP A 97 3.15 -15.68 5.80
CA TRP A 97 3.85 -15.52 4.53
C TRP A 97 5.32 -15.92 4.70
N SER A 98 6.04 -15.99 3.59
CA SER A 98 7.48 -16.08 3.56
C SER A 98 8.06 -14.94 2.73
N LEU A 99 9.13 -14.33 3.21
CA LEU A 99 9.90 -13.32 2.48
C LEU A 99 11.34 -13.81 2.37
N ASN A 100 11.83 -13.99 1.14
CA ASN A 100 13.16 -14.57 0.88
C ASN A 100 13.37 -15.90 1.62
N GLY A 101 12.33 -16.73 1.69
CA GLY A 101 12.34 -18.02 2.41
C GLY A 101 12.25 -17.93 3.94
N THR A 102 12.22 -16.73 4.52
CA THR A 102 11.98 -16.54 5.95
C THR A 102 10.49 -16.50 6.21
N ARG A 103 9.96 -17.45 6.98
CA ARG A 103 8.54 -17.56 7.29
C ARG A 103 8.14 -16.72 8.48
N THR A 104 7.00 -16.06 8.36
CA THR A 104 6.35 -15.26 9.41
C THR A 104 4.93 -15.77 9.58
N ARG A 105 4.47 -15.84 10.83
CA ARG A 105 3.08 -16.13 11.18
C ARG A 105 2.69 -15.23 12.33
N VAL A 106 1.51 -14.63 12.20
CA VAL A 106 0.86 -13.86 13.25
C VAL A 106 -0.47 -14.54 13.56
N ASP A 107 -0.68 -14.88 14.81
CA ASP A 107 -1.93 -15.43 15.34
C ASP A 107 -2.62 -14.32 16.14
N PHE A 108 -3.93 -14.12 15.92
CA PHE A 108 -4.70 -13.03 16.52
C PHE A 108 -6.19 -13.39 16.66
N GLU A 109 -6.95 -12.57 17.37
CA GLU A 109 -8.41 -12.63 17.45
C GLU A 109 -8.97 -11.49 16.58
N GLN A 110 -9.80 -11.82 15.58
CA GLN A 110 -10.33 -10.80 14.66
C GLN A 110 -11.61 -10.20 15.23
N GLU A 111 -11.58 -8.90 15.52
CA GLU A 111 -12.72 -8.12 15.98
C GLU A 111 -13.26 -7.25 14.83
N GLY A 112 -14.17 -7.80 14.03
CA GLY A 112 -14.80 -7.08 12.92
C GLY A 112 -13.94 -6.98 11.67
N ASP A 113 -14.32 -6.08 10.76
CA ASP A 113 -13.78 -5.89 9.41
C ASP A 113 -12.52 -4.99 9.35
N TRP A 114 -11.99 -4.57 10.49
CA TRP A 114 -10.80 -3.75 10.56
C TRP A 114 -9.53 -4.60 10.53
N ILE A 115 -8.47 -4.13 9.85
CA ILE A 115 -7.15 -4.77 9.90
C ILE A 115 -6.69 -4.89 11.36
N HIS A 116 -6.25 -6.08 11.75
CA HIS A 116 -5.71 -6.32 13.07
C HIS A 116 -4.33 -5.63 13.23
N PRO A 117 -4.10 -4.81 14.27
CA PRO A 117 -2.86 -4.05 14.43
C PRO A 117 -1.59 -4.90 14.42
N ASP A 118 -1.56 -6.03 15.13
CA ASP A 118 -0.38 -6.90 15.16
C ASP A 118 -0.06 -7.52 13.78
N ALA A 119 -1.10 -7.78 12.97
CA ALA A 119 -0.90 -8.27 11.60
C ALA A 119 -0.37 -7.14 10.71
N ALA A 120 -0.92 -5.93 10.84
CA ALA A 120 -0.43 -4.74 10.15
C ALA A 120 1.04 -4.45 10.46
N ASP A 121 1.40 -4.35 11.74
CA ASP A 121 2.77 -4.05 12.17
C ASP A 121 3.76 -5.07 11.63
N ALA A 122 3.43 -6.37 11.70
CA ALA A 122 4.29 -7.43 11.19
C ALA A 122 4.48 -7.38 9.66
N ILE A 123 3.43 -7.02 8.91
CA ILE A 123 3.49 -6.84 7.45
C ILE A 123 4.32 -5.61 7.11
N ILE A 124 4.07 -4.48 7.77
CA ILE A 124 4.76 -3.21 7.58
C ILE A 124 6.25 -3.33 7.91
N ASP A 125 6.61 -4.02 9.00
CA ASP A 125 7.99 -4.21 9.41
C ASP A 125 8.80 -5.00 8.38
N GLN A 126 8.18 -5.99 7.74
CA GLN A 126 8.89 -6.84 6.78
C GLN A 126 8.87 -6.28 5.37
N LEU A 127 7.73 -5.76 4.91
CA LEU A 127 7.53 -5.34 3.52
C LEU A 127 7.68 -3.84 3.33
N GLY A 128 7.52 -3.03 4.38
CA GLY A 128 7.35 -1.59 4.24
C GLY A 128 8.60 -0.78 3.87
N SER A 129 9.74 -1.42 3.65
CA SER A 129 10.97 -0.74 3.25
C SER A 129 11.28 -0.94 1.76
N VAL A 130 11.64 0.13 1.05
CA VAL A 130 12.20 0.06 -0.30
C VAL A 130 13.59 0.67 -0.29
N GLU A 131 14.58 -0.07 -0.75
CA GLU A 131 15.97 0.39 -0.76
C GLU A 131 16.12 1.69 -1.57
N GLY A 132 16.85 2.65 -0.98
CA GLY A 132 17.10 3.93 -1.64
C GLY A 132 15.88 4.85 -1.74
N ARG A 133 14.81 4.62 -0.95
CA ARG A 133 13.62 5.47 -0.91
C ARG A 133 13.24 5.89 0.51
N THR A 134 12.50 6.98 0.62
CA THR A 134 11.88 7.45 1.86
C THR A 134 10.40 7.08 1.84
N ARG A 135 9.95 6.34 2.84
CA ARG A 135 8.54 6.04 3.05
C ARG A 135 7.84 7.24 3.67
N LEU A 136 6.71 7.61 3.06
CA LEU A 136 5.78 8.61 3.54
C LEU A 136 4.41 7.95 3.74
N PHE A 137 3.62 8.51 4.63
CA PHE A 137 2.26 8.07 4.92
C PHE A 137 1.30 9.26 4.92
N ILE A 138 0.14 9.07 4.30
CA ILE A 138 -0.99 10.01 4.33
C ILE A 138 -2.14 9.30 5.05
N ASP A 139 -2.54 9.84 6.20
CA ASP A 139 -3.74 9.40 6.92
C ASP A 139 -4.99 10.06 6.30
N ASN A 140 -5.96 9.24 5.89
CA ASN A 140 -7.24 9.71 5.35
C ASN A 140 -8.43 9.47 6.30
N GLY A 141 -8.18 9.02 7.53
CA GLY A 141 -9.15 8.82 8.60
C GLY A 141 -9.79 7.43 8.66
N GLN A 142 -9.81 6.68 7.57
CA GLN A 142 -10.33 5.29 7.53
C GLN A 142 -9.30 4.26 7.05
N GLY A 143 -8.18 4.72 6.48
CA GLY A 143 -7.06 3.91 6.06
C GLY A 143 -5.87 4.81 5.81
N GLY A 144 -5.16 4.60 4.70
CA GLY A 144 -4.12 5.54 4.32
C GLY A 144 -3.39 5.19 3.04
N VAL A 145 -2.42 6.04 2.72
CA VAL A 145 -1.59 5.90 1.53
C VAL A 145 -0.13 5.88 1.94
N TYR A 146 0.54 4.77 1.68
CA TYR A 146 2.01 4.70 1.72
C TYR A 146 2.57 5.08 0.36
N ALA A 147 3.56 5.97 0.37
CA ALA A 147 4.30 6.35 -0.83
C ALA A 147 5.81 6.26 -0.57
N TRP A 148 6.57 5.71 -1.51
CA TRP A 148 8.03 5.63 -1.41
C TRP A 148 8.68 6.51 -2.45
N VAL A 149 9.19 7.65 -2.00
CA VAL A 149 9.80 8.68 -2.85
C VAL A 149 11.32 8.61 -2.82
N LEU A 150 11.98 9.26 -3.78
CA LEU A 150 13.43 9.42 -3.72
C LEU A 150 13.85 10.28 -2.49
N PRO A 151 14.99 10.00 -1.82
CA PRO A 151 15.33 10.65 -0.55
C PRO A 151 15.47 12.18 -0.60
N GLY A 152 15.71 12.75 -1.78
CA GLY A 152 15.83 14.20 -2.01
C GLY A 152 14.55 14.87 -2.51
N THR A 153 13.43 14.15 -2.64
CA THR A 153 12.20 14.67 -3.26
C THR A 153 11.02 14.71 -2.28
N VAL A 154 11.26 14.54 -0.97
CA VAL A 154 10.22 14.61 0.06
C VAL A 154 9.49 15.96 0.01
N ASP A 155 10.22 17.07 -0.02
CA ASP A 155 9.61 18.41 -0.05
C ASP A 155 8.71 18.59 -1.29
N GLN A 156 9.15 18.09 -2.44
CA GLN A 156 8.39 18.15 -3.70
C GLN A 156 7.10 17.32 -3.66
N PHE A 157 7.13 16.19 -2.96
CA PHE A 157 5.96 15.35 -2.73
C PHE A 157 5.01 16.03 -1.74
N THR A 158 5.51 16.57 -0.63
CA THR A 158 4.69 17.27 0.37
C THR A 158 4.07 18.57 -0.14
N GLU A 159 4.60 19.15 -1.21
CA GLU A 159 3.94 20.26 -1.91
C GLU A 159 2.64 19.82 -2.63
N LEU A 160 2.54 18.55 -3.04
CA LEU A 160 1.31 17.96 -3.57
C LEU A 160 0.40 17.42 -2.47
N PHE A 161 1.00 16.87 -1.41
CA PHE A 161 0.31 16.21 -0.30
C PHE A 161 0.83 16.76 1.04
N PRO A 162 0.37 17.95 1.48
CA PRO A 162 0.85 18.61 2.69
C PRO A 162 0.69 17.80 3.98
N GLU A 163 -0.24 16.86 3.99
CA GLU A 163 -0.55 15.94 5.08
C GLU A 163 0.40 14.72 5.15
N ALA A 164 1.27 14.53 4.15
CA ALA A 164 2.18 13.40 4.13
C ALA A 164 3.27 13.51 5.21
N GLU A 165 3.38 12.49 6.06
CA GLU A 165 4.38 12.40 7.11
C GLU A 165 5.40 11.29 6.83
N ARG A 166 6.61 11.39 7.39
CA ARG A 166 7.59 10.29 7.32
C ARG A 166 7.13 9.16 8.24
N ALA A 167 7.07 7.94 7.69
CA ALA A 167 6.66 6.72 8.40
C ALA A 167 7.76 5.68 8.48
#